data_AF-J2S754-F1
#
_entry.id   AF-J2S754-F1
#
_cell.length_a   1.000
_cell.length_b   1.000
_cell.length_c   1.000
_cell.angle_alpha   90.00
_cell.angle_beta   90.00
_cell.angle_gamma   90.00
#
_symmetry.space_group_name_H-M   'P 1'
#
loop_
_entity.id
_entity.type
_entity.pdbx_description
1 polymer ?
#
loop_
_entity_poly.entity_id
_entity_poly.type
_entity_poly.pdbx_seq_one_letter_code
_entity_poly.pdbx_strand_id
1 'polypeptide(L)' 'MSKKFRSEVFESIHESASALYAIGAISKATMREFDESCLATVPVAIEVAEHRAETRSGNTGLRNRAEP' A
#
# COMPACT_ATOMS: atom_id res chain seq x y z
N MET A 1 8.91 -2.00 9.37
CA MET A 1 8.45 -3.32 8.88
C MET A 1 7.28 -3.07 7.94
N SER A 2 7.51 -3.16 6.63
CA SER A 2 6.46 -3.00 5.62
C SER A 2 5.56 -4.23 5.63
N LYS A 3 4.30 -4.04 6.07
CA LYS A 3 3.25 -5.05 5.95
C LYS A 3 2.97 -5.26 4.45
N LYS A 4 3.16 -6.48 3.95
CA LYS A 4 2.85 -6.84 2.55
C LYS A 4 1.37 -7.23 2.45
N PHE A 5 0.55 -6.31 1.96
CA PHE A 5 -0.87 -6.54 1.70
C PHE A 5 -1.07 -7.31 0.39
N ARG A 6 -2.14 -8.11 0.31
CA ARG A 6 -2.47 -8.89 -0.91
C ARG A 6 -2.76 -8.04 -2.13
N SER A 7 -3.24 -6.81 -1.90
CA SER A 7 -3.58 -5.82 -2.92
C SER A 7 -3.80 -4.47 -2.26
N GLU A 8 -3.84 -3.40 -3.04
CA GLU A 8 -4.17 -2.03 -2.60
C GLU A 8 -5.53 -1.96 -1.89
N VAL A 9 -6.51 -2.76 -2.31
CA VAL A 9 -7.85 -2.80 -1.66
C VAL A 9 -7.75 -3.28 -0.20
N PHE A 10 -6.93 -4.30 0.06
CA PHE A 10 -6.71 -4.82 1.41
C PHE A 10 -5.92 -3.85 2.29
N GLU A 11 -5.05 -3.03 1.68
CA GLU A 11 -4.36 -1.94 2.38
C GLU A 11 -5.36 -0.85 2.82
N SER A 12 -6.25 -0.39 1.94
CA SER A 12 -7.29 0.60 2.29
C SER A 12 -8.28 0.08 3.34
N ILE A 13 -8.62 -1.21 3.28
CA ILE A 13 -9.46 -1.85 4.30
C ILE A 13 -8.72 -1.91 5.65
N HIS A 14 -7.44 -2.26 5.66
CA HIS A 14 -6.63 -2.26 6.89
C HIS A 14 -6.50 -0.85 7.49
N GLU A 15 -6.34 0.19 6.67
CA GLU A 15 -6.34 1.59 7.12
C GLU A 15 -7.66 1.94 7.82
N SER A 16 -8.79 1.57 7.21
CA SER A 16 -10.12 1.80 7.79
C SER A 16 -10.30 1.06 9.13
N ALA A 17 -9.88 -0.21 9.19
CA ALA A 17 -9.87 -0.97 10.44
C ALA A 17 -8.97 -0.32 11.50
N SER A 18 -7.81 0.22 11.11
CA SER A 18 -6.88 0.89 12.02
C SER A 18 -7.52 2.12 12.67
N ALA A 19 -8.29 2.89 11.90
CA ALA A 19 -9.08 4.00 12.43
C ALA A 19 -10.13 3.52 13.44
N LEU A 20 -10.83 2.41 13.16
CA LEU A 20 -11.79 1.81 14.09
C LEU A 20 -11.14 1.33 15.40
N TYR A 21 -9.93 0.78 15.32
CA TYR A 21 -9.18 0.40 16.52
C TYR A 21 -8.72 1.61 17.33
N ALA A 22 -8.29 2.68 16.66
CA ALA A 22 -7.85 3.91 17.32
C ALA A 22 -8.97 4.57 18.16
N ILE A 23 -10.23 4.46 17.71
CA ILE A 23 -11.40 4.94 18.46
C ILE A 23 -11.96 3.89 19.45
N GLY A 24 -11.34 2.71 19.55
CA GLY A 24 -11.78 1.63 20.43
C GLY A 24 -13.05 0.90 19.98
N ALA A 25 -13.49 1.08 18.73
CA ALA A 25 -14.68 0.43 18.18
C ALA A 25 -14.45 -1.07 17.93
N ILE A 26 -13.19 -1.47 17.69
CA ILE A 26 -12.81 -2.89 17.56
C ILE A 26 -11.70 -3.25 18.54
N SER A 27 -11.65 -4.51 18.91
CA SER A 27 -10.66 -5.04 19.84
C SER A 27 -9.31 -5.32 19.15
N LYS A 28 -8.25 -5.47 19.95
CA LYS A 28 -6.94 -5.90 19.46
C LYS A 28 -6.97 -7.30 18.82
N ALA A 29 -7.88 -8.18 19.27
CA ALA A 29 -8.07 -9.49 18.67
C ALA A 29 -8.64 -9.35 17.24
N THR A 30 -9.66 -8.52 17.08
CA THR A 30 -10.25 -8.20 15.78
C THR A 30 -9.24 -7.57 14.81
N MET A 31 -8.36 -6.68 15.30
CA MET A 31 -7.29 -6.12 14.47
C MET A 31 -6.32 -7.20 13.94
N ARG A 32 -6.03 -8.23 14.75
CA ARG A 32 -5.18 -9.35 14.33
C ARG A 32 -5.83 -10.22 13.25
N GLU A 33 -7.14 -10.46 13.35
CA GLU A 33 -7.89 -11.20 12.32
C GLU A 33 -7.91 -10.44 10.98
N PHE A 34 -8.03 -9.11 11.04
CA PHE A 34 -7.88 -8.24 9.87
C PHE A 34 -6.47 -8.30 9.29
N ASP A 35 -5.42 -8.24 10.13
CA ASP A 35 -4.05 -8.42 9.69
C ASP A 35 -3.88 -9.79 8.97
N GLU A 36 -4.35 -10.89 9.55
CA GLU A 36 -4.23 -12.22 8.94
C GLU A 36 -5.01 -12.35 7.62
N SER A 37 -6.14 -11.67 7.49
CA SER A 37 -6.98 -11.71 6.29
C SER A 37 -6.47 -10.78 5.17
N CYS A 38 -5.96 -9.59 5.54
CA CYS A 38 -5.51 -8.56 4.60
C CYS A 38 -4.05 -8.76 4.15
N LEU A 39 -3.23 -9.38 4.99
CA LEU A 39 -1.85 -9.71 4.63
C LEU A 39 -1.84 -10.89 3.67
N ALA A 40 -0.95 -10.82 2.69
CA ALA A 40 -0.63 -12.04 1.95
C ALA A 40 -0.06 -13.02 2.95
N THR A 41 -0.56 -14.25 2.97
CA THR A 41 0.14 -15.36 3.63
C THR A 41 1.52 -15.41 3.00
N VAL A 42 2.48 -14.73 3.61
CA VAL A 42 3.87 -14.75 3.19
C VAL A 42 4.31 -16.16 3.58
N PRO A 43 4.52 -17.12 2.65
CA PRO A 43 5.34 -18.26 3.01
C PRO A 43 6.63 -17.66 3.56
N VAL A 44 7.14 -18.16 4.68
CA VAL A 44 8.35 -17.65 5.33
C VAL A 44 9.52 -17.74 4.34
N ALA A 45 9.65 -16.71 3.51
CA ALA A 45 10.63 -16.48 2.50
C ALA A 45 10.80 -14.97 2.52
N ILE A 46 11.84 -14.58 3.24
CA ILE A 46 12.26 -13.21 3.48
C ILE A 46 12.49 -12.56 2.13
N GLU A 47 11.57 -11.72 1.66
CA GLU A 47 11.88 -10.71 0.65
C GLU A 47 11.18 -9.41 1.01
N VAL A 48 11.97 -8.44 1.43
CA VAL A 48 11.58 -7.04 1.55
C VAL A 48 11.54 -6.51 0.12
N ALA A 49 10.34 -6.35 -0.44
CA ALA A 49 10.16 -5.71 -1.74
C ALA A 49 9.30 -4.47 -1.55
N GLU A 50 9.90 -3.36 -1.94
CA GLU A 50 9.45 -1.99 -1.83
C GLU A 50 8.22 -1.75 -2.72
N HIS A 51 7.28 -0.94 -2.24
CA HIS A 51 6.24 -0.36 -3.08
C HIS A 51 6.28 1.16 -2.89
N ARG A 52 7.26 1.78 -3.56
CA ARG A 52 7.18 3.18 -3.97
C ARG A 52 7.30 3.19 -5.49
N ALA A 53 6.20 2.93 -6.16
CA ALA A 53 5.96 3.38 -7.51
C ALA A 53 4.86 4.45 -7.37
N GLU A 54 5.16 5.72 -7.58
CA GLU A 54 5.06 6.29 -8.91
C GLU A 54 6.17 7.32 -9.14
N THR A 55 7.11 6.96 -10.01
CA THR A 55 8.05 7.92 -10.60
C THR A 55 7.46 8.45 -11.91
N ARG A 56 7.63 9.77 -12.11
CA ARG A 56 7.89 10.41 -13.41
C ARG A 56 6.68 10.69 -14.31
N SER A 57 6.00 11.80 -14.06
CA SER A 57 5.45 12.61 -15.16
C SER A 57 6.59 13.39 -15.82
N GLY A 58 7.28 12.72 -16.75
CA GLY A 58 8.17 13.36 -17.71
C GLY A 58 7.33 13.89 -18.87
N ASN A 59 6.96 15.17 -18.83
CA ASN A 59 6.50 15.88 -20.03
C ASN A 59 7.65 16.74 -20.58
N THR A 60 8.63 16.09 -21.19
CA THR A 60 9.56 16.75 -22.12
C THR A 60 9.06 16.45 -23.53
N GLY A 61 8.04 17.21 -23.96
CA GLY A 61 7.57 17.22 -25.34
C GLY A 61 8.38 18.20 -26.18
N LEU A 62 9.50 17.72 -26.72
CA LEU A 62 10.22 18.36 -27.82
C LEU A 62 9.31 18.42 -29.06
N ARG A 63 8.99 19.62 -29.58
CA ARG A 63 8.58 19.83 -30.97
C ARG A 63 9.11 21.18 -31.50
N ASN A 64 10.38 21.15 -31.93
CA ASN A 64 10.98 21.80 -33.09
C ASN A 64 10.37 23.10 -33.69
N ARG A 65 11.26 24.10 -33.87
CA ARG A 65 11.55 24.83 -35.13
C ARG A 65 10.61 25.96 -35.56
N ALA A 66 11.10 27.20 -35.48
CA ALA A 66 11.56 27.97 -36.66
C ALA A 66 11.97 29.40 -36.23
N GLU A 67 13.25 29.72 -36.41
CA GLU A 67 13.72 31.11 -36.50
C GLU A 67 13.22 31.72 -37.82
N PRO A 68 13.01 33.03 -37.84
CA PRO A 68 13.67 33.83 -38.86
C PRO A 68 14.53 34.97 -38.29
#